data_AF-F8VXS2-F1
#
_entry.id   AF-F8VXS2-F1
#
_cell.length_a   1.000
_cell.length_b   1.000
_cell.length_c   1.000
_cell.angle_alpha   90.00
_cell.angle_beta   90.00
_cell.angle_gamma   90.00
#
_symmetry.space_group_name_H-M   'P 1'
#
loop_
_entity.id
_entity.type
_entity.pdbx_description
1 polymer ?
#
loop_
_entity_poly.entity_id
_entity_poly.type
_entity_poly.pdbx_seq_one_letter_code
_entity_poly.pdbx_strand_id
1 'polypeptide(L)'
;MEESPLSRAPSRGGVNFLNVARTYIPNTKVECHYTLPPGTMPSASDWIGIFKVEAACVRDYHTFVWSSVPESTTDGSPIHTSVQFQGTREDGKLGERSQGSGGLKEASYLPKPGAQLYQFRYVNRQGQVCGQSPPFQFREPRPMDELVTLEEADGGSDIL
;
A
#
# COMPACT_ATOMS: atom_id res chain seq x y z
N MET A 1 38.59 11.44 2.97
CA MET A 1 37.26 10.88 2.68
C MET A 1 36.75 10.29 3.97
N GLU A 2 35.91 11.02 4.69
CA GLU A 2 35.00 10.45 5.68
C GLU A 2 33.91 11.49 5.94
N GLU A 3 32.83 11.41 5.17
CA GLU A 3 31.62 12.17 5.44
C GLU A 3 30.96 11.56 6.68
N SER A 4 30.89 12.35 7.75
CA SER A 4 30.24 11.96 9.00
C SER A 4 28.76 11.66 8.74
N PRO A 5 28.18 10.58 9.27
CA PRO A 5 26.76 10.39 9.22
C PRO A 5 26.14 11.44 10.16
N LEU A 6 25.52 12.46 9.59
CA LEU A 6 24.61 13.33 10.33
C LEU A 6 23.63 12.42 11.05
N SER A 7 23.78 12.36 12.37
CA SER A 7 22.86 11.69 13.28
C SER A 7 21.52 12.38 13.11
N ARG A 8 20.68 11.80 12.25
CA ARG A 8 19.27 12.15 12.16
C ARG A 8 18.71 11.89 13.55
N ALA A 9 18.48 12.96 14.30
CA ALA A 9 17.79 12.91 15.58
C ALA A 9 16.57 11.99 15.42
N PRO A 10 16.24 11.11 16.39
CA PRO A 10 15.03 10.33 16.30
C PRO A 10 13.87 11.32 16.16
N SER A 11 13.26 11.35 14.99
CA SER A 11 12.05 12.12 14.74
C SER A 11 11.08 11.74 15.85
N ARG A 12 10.65 12.71 16.67
CA ARG A 12 9.64 12.50 17.71
C ARG A 12 8.54 11.62 17.11
N GLY A 13 8.38 10.42 17.68
CA GLY A 13 7.83 9.24 17.04
C GLY A 13 6.55 9.55 16.26
N GLY A 14 6.64 9.50 14.93
CA GLY A 14 5.50 9.56 14.04
C GLY A 14 4.92 8.16 13.80
N VAL A 15 3.80 8.10 13.09
CA VAL A 15 3.20 6.85 12.64
C VAL A 15 4.18 6.07 11.79
N ASN A 16 4.41 4.80 12.12
CA ASN A 16 5.31 3.93 11.38
C ASN A 16 4.52 2.96 10.50
N PHE A 17 4.81 2.93 9.20
CA PHE A 17 4.19 1.98 8.28
C PHE A 17 4.95 0.66 8.26
N LEU A 18 4.23 -0.45 8.30
CA LEU A 18 4.79 -1.79 8.42
C LEU A 18 4.59 -2.58 7.13
N ASN A 19 5.57 -3.44 6.82
CA ASN A 19 5.49 -4.43 5.74
C ASN A 19 5.06 -3.81 4.39
N VAL A 20 5.49 -2.58 4.12
CA VAL A 20 5.17 -1.87 2.88
C VAL A 20 5.90 -2.56 1.73
N ALA A 21 5.12 -3.18 0.84
CA ALA A 21 5.68 -3.86 -0.32
C ALA A 21 6.25 -2.84 -1.30
N ARG A 22 7.31 -3.20 -2.05
CA ARG A 22 7.83 -2.33 -3.12
C ARG A 22 6.85 -2.20 -4.29
N THR A 23 5.99 -3.21 -4.48
CA THR A 23 5.02 -3.28 -5.56
C THR A 23 3.71 -3.87 -5.04
N TYR A 24 2.59 -3.28 -5.42
CA TYR A 24 1.24 -3.82 -5.22
C TYR A 24 0.62 -4.20 -6.57
N ILE A 25 -0.18 -5.26 -6.58
CA ILE A 25 -0.88 -5.73 -7.78
C ILE A 25 -2.11 -4.81 -8.02
N PRO A 26 -2.26 -4.23 -9.21
CA PRO A 26 -3.45 -3.46 -9.59
C PRO A 26 -4.73 -4.26 -9.37
N ASN A 27 -5.83 -3.57 -9.10
CA ASN A 27 -7.17 -4.17 -8.93
C ASN A 27 -7.31 -5.13 -7.73
N THR A 28 -6.22 -5.45 -7.01
CA THR A 28 -6.28 -6.18 -5.75
C THR A 28 -6.44 -5.23 -4.57
N LYS A 29 -7.05 -5.72 -3.50
CA LYS A 29 -7.11 -4.99 -2.23
C LYS A 29 -5.70 -4.76 -1.69
N VAL A 30 -5.39 -3.52 -1.32
CA VAL A 30 -4.13 -3.16 -0.64
C VAL A 30 -4.40 -2.97 0.85
N GLU A 31 -3.75 -3.78 1.67
CA GLU A 31 -3.79 -3.64 3.12
C GLU A 31 -2.56 -2.87 3.60
N CYS A 32 -2.79 -1.79 4.32
CA CYS A 32 -1.78 -0.90 4.86
C CYS A 32 -1.73 -1.07 6.37
N HIS A 33 -0.66 -1.67 6.87
CA HIS A 33 -0.41 -1.87 8.31
C HIS A 33 0.45 -0.73 8.86
N TYR A 34 0.13 -0.27 10.06
CA TYR A 34 0.87 0.82 10.71
C TYR A 34 0.81 0.73 12.23
N THR A 35 1.78 1.39 12.86
CA THR A 35 1.89 1.54 14.30
C THR A 35 1.73 2.99 14.70
N LEU A 36 0.76 3.27 15.56
CA LEU A 36 0.65 4.56 16.23
C LEU A 36 1.58 4.57 17.45
N PRO A 37 2.39 5.63 17.64
CA PRO A 37 3.25 5.79 18.80
C PRO A 37 2.50 5.73 20.14
N PRO A 38 3.17 5.32 21.23
CA PRO A 38 2.72 5.53 22.61
C PRO A 38 2.09 6.89 22.87
N GLY A 39 0.90 6.90 23.48
CA GLY A 39 0.20 8.14 23.85
C GLY A 39 -0.45 8.89 22.67
N THR A 40 -0.43 8.33 21.45
CA THR A 40 -1.21 8.87 20.34
C THR A 40 -2.70 8.78 20.66
N MET A 41 -3.44 9.86 20.42
CA MET A 41 -4.90 9.89 20.48
C MET A 41 -5.47 9.87 19.05
N PRO A 42 -5.68 8.68 18.45
CA PRO A 42 -6.28 8.59 17.12
C PRO A 42 -7.69 9.16 17.11
N SER A 43 -8.04 9.84 16.02
CA SER A 43 -9.33 10.45 15.78
C SER A 43 -10.00 9.81 14.57
N ALA A 44 -11.34 9.78 14.58
CA ALA A 44 -12.13 9.35 13.41
C ALA A 44 -11.96 10.30 12.20
N SER A 45 -11.36 11.48 12.41
CA SER A 45 -10.98 12.43 11.35
C SER A 45 -9.53 12.29 10.91
N ASP A 46 -8.77 11.32 11.45
CA ASP A 46 -7.46 10.97 10.92
C ASP A 46 -7.63 10.05 9.71
N TRP A 47 -6.72 10.12 8.75
CA TRP A 47 -6.82 9.34 7.52
C TRP A 47 -5.46 8.98 6.95
N ILE A 48 -5.44 7.94 6.13
CA ILE A 48 -4.26 7.50 5.40
C ILE A 48 -4.53 7.68 3.92
N GLY A 49 -3.66 8.43 3.25
CA GLY A 49 -3.73 8.64 1.81
C GLY A 49 -2.63 7.90 1.06
N ILE A 50 -2.92 7.53 -0.18
CA ILE A 50 -1.92 7.18 -1.18
C ILE A 50 -1.56 8.46 -1.92
N PHE A 51 -0.30 8.86 -1.86
CA PHE A 51 0.22 10.05 -2.50
C PHE A 51 1.24 9.66 -3.54
N LYS A 52 1.31 10.41 -4.64
CA LYS A 52 2.52 10.39 -5.47
C LYS A 52 3.69 10.90 -4.63
N VAL A 53 4.90 10.38 -4.85
CA VAL A 53 6.09 10.81 -4.08
C VAL A 53 6.33 12.32 -4.22
N GLU A 54 6.07 12.87 -5.41
CA GLU A 54 6.20 14.30 -5.74
C GLU A 54 5.03 15.18 -5.24
N ALA A 55 4.04 14.62 -4.56
CA ALA A 55 2.90 15.37 -4.04
C ALA A 55 3.35 16.47 -3.06
N ALA A 56 3.05 17.73 -3.41
CA ALA A 56 3.54 18.93 -2.73
C ALA A 56 2.74 19.24 -1.46
N CYS A 57 1.45 18.89 -1.44
CA CYS A 57 0.60 19.13 -0.27
C CYS A 57 -0.35 17.97 0.02
N VAL A 58 -0.99 18.04 1.19
CA VAL A 58 -1.95 17.02 1.67
C VAL A 58 -3.18 16.90 0.76
N ARG A 59 -3.52 17.95 -0.01
CA ARG A 59 -4.64 17.92 -0.96
C ARG A 59 -4.34 17.15 -2.25
N ASP A 60 -3.07 16.83 -2.51
CA ASP A 60 -2.63 16.10 -3.71
C ASP A 60 -2.69 14.57 -3.51
N TYR A 61 -3.58 14.09 -2.64
CA TYR A 61 -3.79 12.65 -2.44
C TYR A 61 -4.42 12.05 -3.71
N HIS A 62 -4.04 10.82 -4.03
CA HIS A 62 -4.69 10.06 -5.10
C HIS A 62 -6.00 9.42 -4.61
N THR A 63 -5.91 8.75 -3.47
CA THR A 63 -7.05 8.14 -2.76
C THR A 63 -6.75 8.13 -1.26
N PHE A 64 -7.78 7.94 -0.45
CA PHE A 64 -7.65 7.93 1.00
C PHE A 64 -8.66 6.98 1.66
N VAL A 65 -8.36 6.61 2.89
CA VAL A 65 -9.24 5.88 3.79
C VAL A 65 -9.14 6.49 5.19
N TRP A 66 -10.25 6.55 5.91
CA TRP A 66 -10.26 6.99 7.31
C TRP A 66 -9.52 5.99 8.19
N SER A 67 -8.76 6.49 9.16
CA SER A 67 -8.09 5.67 10.16
C SER A 67 -9.14 5.09 11.11
N SER A 68 -8.99 3.82 11.46
CA SER A 68 -9.76 3.20 12.54
C SER A 68 -9.33 3.78 13.89
N VAL A 69 -10.30 4.08 14.77
CA VAL A 69 -10.05 4.45 16.17
C VAL A 69 -10.22 3.20 17.02
N PRO A 70 -9.17 2.68 17.67
CA PRO A 70 -9.31 1.52 18.57
C PRO A 70 -10.13 1.89 19.81
N GLU A 71 -11.01 0.99 20.25
CA GLU A 71 -11.97 1.23 21.36
C GLU A 71 -11.31 1.32 22.75
N SER A 72 -10.09 0.83 22.95
CA SER A 72 -9.40 0.89 24.24
C SER A 72 -7.89 1.13 24.09
N THR A 73 -7.47 2.38 24.26
CA THR A 73 -6.06 2.75 24.40
C THR A 73 -5.64 2.58 25.86
N THR A 74 -5.53 1.33 26.29
CA THR A 74 -5.07 1.03 27.65
C THR A 74 -3.55 0.92 27.62
N ASP A 75 -2.88 1.67 28.49
CA ASP A 75 -1.48 1.48 28.90
C ASP A 75 -0.35 2.14 28.10
N GLY A 76 -0.62 3.21 27.34
CA GLY A 76 0.46 3.99 26.72
C GLY A 76 1.36 3.18 25.77
N SER A 77 0.91 2.01 25.33
CA SER A 77 1.61 1.13 24.41
C SER A 77 1.42 1.58 22.96
N PRO A 78 2.34 1.21 22.05
CA PRO A 78 2.12 1.43 20.63
C PRO A 78 0.92 0.63 20.13
N ILE A 79 0.09 1.24 19.28
CA ILE A 79 -1.11 0.59 18.74
C ILE A 79 -0.80 0.07 17.35
N HIS A 80 -0.92 -1.24 17.14
CA HIS A 80 -0.86 -1.85 15.81
C HIS A 80 -2.26 -1.89 15.19
N THR A 81 -2.40 -1.39 13.96
CA THR A 81 -3.68 -1.41 13.25
C THR A 81 -3.47 -1.40 11.74
N SER A 82 -4.55 -1.55 10.97
CA SER A 82 -4.50 -1.57 9.52
C SER A 82 -5.74 -0.92 8.90
N VAL A 83 -5.55 -0.45 7.66
CA VAL A 83 -6.64 0.04 6.79
C VAL A 83 -6.55 -0.64 5.43
N GLN A 84 -7.66 -0.65 4.71
CA GLN A 84 -7.79 -1.38 3.45
C GLN A 84 -8.23 -0.44 2.33
N PHE A 85 -7.37 -0.30 1.32
CA PHE A 85 -7.71 0.38 0.08
C PHE A 85 -8.33 -0.66 -0.87
N GLN A 86 -9.59 -0.45 -1.23
CA GLN A 86 -10.31 -1.39 -2.09
C GLN A 86 -9.83 -1.27 -3.53
N GLY A 87 -9.24 -2.35 -4.04
CA GLY A 87 -9.17 -2.62 -5.48
C GLY A 87 -10.52 -3.15 -5.97
N THR A 88 -10.74 -3.12 -7.28
CA THR A 88 -12.00 -3.55 -7.90
C THR A 88 -12.36 -4.97 -7.50
N ARG A 89 -13.64 -5.22 -7.22
CA ARG A 89 -14.15 -6.58 -7.07
C ARG A 89 -14.37 -7.12 -8.48
N GLU A 90 -13.66 -8.19 -8.85
CA GLU A 90 -13.84 -8.87 -10.14
C GLU A 90 -15.28 -9.41 -10.32
N ASP A 91 -16.02 -9.58 -9.23
CA ASP A 91 -17.44 -9.91 -9.25
C ASP A 91 -18.31 -8.65 -9.18
N GLY A 92 -18.50 -7.98 -10.32
CA GLY A 92 -19.37 -6.82 -10.52
C GLY A 92 -20.87 -7.00 -10.19
N LYS A 93 -21.22 -7.75 -9.15
CA LYS A 93 -22.59 -7.91 -8.64
C LYS A 93 -22.95 -6.70 -7.78
N LEU A 94 -23.30 -5.61 -8.48
CA LEU A 94 -24.16 -4.57 -7.94
C LEU A 94 -25.43 -5.25 -7.39
N GLY A 95 -25.88 -4.81 -6.21
CA GLY A 95 -27.18 -5.18 -5.67
C GLY A 95 -28.26 -5.07 -6.75
N GLU A 96 -29.18 -6.02 -6.74
CA GLU A 96 -30.24 -6.22 -7.74
C GLU A 96 -30.87 -4.89 -8.21
N ARG A 97 -30.77 -4.58 -9.51
CA ARG A 97 -31.91 -4.57 -10.45
C ARG A 97 -31.55 -4.01 -11.84
N SER A 98 -32.12 -4.69 -12.83
CA SER A 98 -32.60 -4.23 -14.13
C SER A 98 -31.66 -4.19 -15.31
N GLN A 99 -32.16 -4.77 -16.40
CA GLN A 99 -31.59 -4.90 -17.73
C GLN A 99 -31.29 -3.53 -18.34
N GLY A 100 -30.04 -3.30 -18.70
CA GLY A 100 -29.59 -2.19 -19.52
C GLY A 100 -28.17 -2.47 -20.01
N SER A 101 -27.99 -2.59 -21.32
CA SER A 101 -26.69 -2.77 -21.96
C SER A 101 -25.87 -1.48 -21.86
N GLY A 102 -25.23 -1.28 -20.73
CA GLY A 102 -24.21 -0.26 -20.53
C GLY A 102 -23.12 -0.86 -19.65
N GLY A 103 -21.96 -1.13 -20.23
CA GLY A 103 -20.81 -1.65 -19.49
C GLY A 103 -20.47 -0.70 -18.35
N LEU A 104 -20.80 -1.10 -17.12
CA LEU A 104 -20.44 -0.37 -15.91
C LEU A 104 -18.91 -0.43 -15.79
N LYS A 105 -18.23 0.69 -16.02
CA LYS A 105 -16.80 0.81 -15.74
C LYS A 105 -16.58 0.59 -14.25
N GLU A 106 -15.82 -0.43 -13.92
CA GLU A 106 -15.29 -0.67 -12.59
C GLU A 106 -14.51 0.58 -12.13
N ALA A 107 -15.01 1.26 -11.08
CA ALA A 107 -14.31 2.39 -10.49
C ALA A 107 -13.33 1.87 -9.43
N SER A 108 -12.10 1.55 -9.85
CA SER A 108 -10.98 1.37 -8.93
C SER A 108 -10.51 2.74 -8.44
N TYR A 109 -10.41 2.92 -7.13
CA TYR A 109 -9.79 4.11 -6.53
C TYR A 109 -8.27 3.94 -6.36
N LEU A 110 -7.73 2.78 -6.73
CA LEU A 110 -6.29 2.54 -6.71
C LEU A 110 -5.61 3.10 -7.97
N PRO A 111 -4.35 3.54 -7.85
CA PRO A 111 -3.57 3.95 -9.00
C PRO A 111 -3.50 2.91 -10.10
N LYS A 112 -3.49 3.39 -11.34
CA LYS A 112 -3.23 2.56 -12.51
C LYS A 112 -1.80 2.01 -12.46
N PRO A 113 -1.57 0.80 -12.99
CA PRO A 113 -0.22 0.26 -13.12
C PRO A 113 0.69 1.20 -13.91
N GLY A 114 1.94 1.34 -13.48
CA GLY A 114 2.91 2.19 -14.16
C GLY A 114 4.24 2.38 -13.41
N ALA A 115 5.04 3.32 -13.90
CA ALA A 115 6.32 3.72 -13.30
C ALA A 115 6.18 4.76 -12.18
N GLN A 116 4.98 5.31 -11.97
CA GLN A 116 4.71 6.29 -10.93
C GLN A 116 4.95 5.68 -9.54
N LEU A 117 5.81 6.33 -8.77
CA LEU A 117 6.01 5.98 -7.36
C LEU A 117 4.96 6.66 -6.49
N TYR A 118 4.46 5.89 -5.54
CA TYR A 118 3.49 6.28 -4.53
C TYR A 118 4.03 5.99 -3.14
N GLN A 119 3.41 6.56 -2.12
CA GLN A 119 3.68 6.29 -0.71
C GLN A 119 2.40 6.49 0.10
N PHE A 120 2.31 5.80 1.23
CA PHE A 120 1.30 6.08 2.24
C PHE A 120 1.73 7.30 3.06
N ARG A 121 0.78 8.17 3.39
CA ARG A 121 0.98 9.22 4.39
C ARG A 121 -0.18 9.21 5.39
N TYR A 122 0.14 9.24 6.67
CA TYR A 122 -0.84 9.38 7.73
C TYR A 122 -1.05 10.88 8.00
N VAL A 123 -2.31 11.32 7.98
CA VAL A 123 -2.70 12.71 8.19
C VAL A 123 -3.64 12.79 9.38
N ASN A 124 -3.27 13.59 10.38
CA ASN A 124 -4.12 13.79 11.56
C ASN A 124 -5.29 14.75 11.27
N ARG A 125 -6.22 14.85 12.22
CA ARG A 125 -7.38 15.76 12.18
C ARG A 125 -7.02 17.25 12.03
N GLN A 126 -5.78 17.64 12.33
CA GLN A 126 -5.27 19.00 12.10
C GLN A 126 -4.73 19.20 10.67
N GLY A 127 -4.73 18.17 9.83
CA GLY A 127 -4.21 18.20 8.47
C GLY A 127 -2.68 18.08 8.38
N GLN A 128 -2.02 17.63 9.45
CA GLN A 128 -0.57 17.45 9.50
C GLN A 128 -0.19 16.02 9.13
N VAL A 129 0.90 15.87 8.37
CA VAL A 129 1.46 14.55 8.05
C VAL A 129 2.27 14.05 9.25
N CYS A 130 1.82 12.96 9.86
CA CYS A 130 2.45 12.38 11.06
C CYS A 130 3.22 11.09 10.76
N GLY A 131 3.25 10.61 9.52
CA GLY A 131 4.03 9.45 9.10
C GLY A 131 4.04 9.31 7.59
N GLN A 132 5.11 8.73 7.05
CA GLN A 132 5.26 8.47 5.61
C GLN A 132 5.92 7.11 5.39
N SER A 133 5.39 6.31 4.47
CA SER A 133 6.00 5.02 4.12
C SER A 133 7.19 5.17 3.17
N PRO A 134 8.02 4.13 3.01
CA PRO A 134 8.85 3.97 1.83
C PRO A 134 8.02 4.00 0.54
N PRO A 135 8.62 4.38 -0.60
CA PRO A 135 7.92 4.42 -1.88
C PRO A 135 7.63 3.02 -2.42
N PHE A 136 6.51 2.90 -3.12
CA PHE A 136 6.03 1.70 -3.80
C PHE A 136 5.37 2.06 -5.13
N GLN A 137 5.02 1.06 -5.93
CA GLN A 137 4.38 1.23 -7.23
C GLN A 137 3.25 0.22 -7.41
N PHE A 138 2.36 0.50 -8.35
CA PHE A 138 1.38 -0.47 -8.82
C PHE A 138 1.90 -1.09 -10.12
N ARG A 139 2.08 -2.40 -10.15
CA ARG A 139 2.49 -3.13 -11.37
C ARG A 139 1.83 -4.49 -11.43
N GLU A 140 1.43 -4.87 -12.64
CA GLU A 140 0.99 -6.23 -12.91
C GLU A 140 2.15 -7.21 -12.65
N PRO A 141 1.86 -8.41 -12.11
CA PRO A 141 2.84 -9.47 -12.03
C PRO A 141 3.39 -9.72 -13.43
N ARG A 142 4.72 -9.87 -13.57
CA ARG A 142 5.24 -10.35 -14.84
C ARG A 142 4.75 -11.79 -15.03
N PRO A 143 4.15 -12.15 -16.17
CA PRO A 143 3.92 -13.55 -16.49
C PRO A 143 5.27 -14.28 -16.39
N MET A 144 5.23 -15.51 -15.89
CA MET A 144 6.42 -16.32 -15.62
C MET A 144 6.93 -16.91 -16.95
N ASP A 145 7.41 -16.06 -17.86
CA ASP A 145 8.03 -16.48 -19.12
C ASP A 145 9.50 -16.86 -18.88
N GLU A 146 9.74 -18.06 -18.32
CA GLU A 146 10.92 -18.92 -18.56
C GLU A 146 10.84 -20.15 -17.65
N LEU A 147 9.91 -21.05 -17.95
CA LEU A 147 10.13 -22.46 -17.57
C LEU A 147 11.19 -22.99 -18.53
N VAL A 148 12.46 -22.93 -18.13
CA VAL A 148 13.52 -23.67 -18.81
C VAL A 148 13.25 -25.15 -18.55
N THR A 149 12.64 -25.82 -19.53
CA THR A 149 12.63 -27.28 -19.56
C THR A 149 14.06 -27.72 -19.83
N LEU A 150 14.73 -28.25 -18.81
CA LEU A 150 15.98 -28.99 -19.01
C LEU A 150 15.63 -30.21 -19.87
N GLU A 151 15.86 -30.13 -21.19
CA GLU A 151 15.85 -31.30 -22.05
C GLU A 151 17.02 -32.18 -21.61
N GLU A 152 16.72 -33.31 -20.97
CA GLU A 152 17.73 -34.32 -20.68
C GLU A 152 18.20 -34.91 -22.01
N ALA A 153 19.41 -34.54 -22.43
CA ALA A 153 20.05 -35.15 -23.59
C ALA A 153 20.41 -36.59 -23.22
N ASP A 154 19.70 -37.51 -23.89
CA ASP A 154 19.88 -38.96 -23.94
C ASP A 154 21.36 -39.37 -23.86
N GLY A 155 21.75 -39.91 -22.70
CA GLY A 155 23.05 -40.51 -22.47
C GLY A 155 23.12 -41.92 -23.05
N GLY A 156 23.01 -42.04 -24.38
CA GLY A 156 23.40 -43.24 -25.09
C GLY A 156 24.92 -43.46 -24.95
N SER A 157 25.33 -44.40 -24.11
CA SER A 157 26.69 -44.93 -24.10
C SER A 157 26.62 -46.45 -24.09
N ASP A 158 26.73 -46.99 -25.30
CA ASP A 158 26.99 -48.39 -25.63
C ASP A 158 28.25 -48.84 -24.87
N ILE A 159 28.13 -49.87 -24.01
CA ILE A 159 29.30 -50.52 -23.41
C ILE A 159 29.37 -51.96 -23.92
N LEU A 160 30.43 -52.21 -24.67
CA LEU A 160 30.86 -53.47 -25.25
C LEU A 160 31.87 -54.14 -24.32
#